data_AF-A0A7S2A9P1-F1
#
_entry.id   AF-A0A7S2A9P1-F1
#
_cell.length_a   1.000
_cell.length_b   1.000
_cell.length_c   1.000
_cell.angle_alpha   90.00
_cell.angle_beta   90.00
_cell.angle_gamma   90.00
#
_symmetry.space_group_name_H-M   'P 1'
#
loop_
_entity.id
_entity.type
_entity.pdbx_description
1 polymer ?
#
loop_
_entity_poly.entity_id
_entity_poly.type
_entity_poly.pdbx_seq_one_letter_code
_entity_poly.pdbx_strand_id
1 'polypeptide(L)'
;FLGDRGLEDFRMTNQSGTYDRRDGADDMDEFDTLFSALGTMGFDPPELEDLFSVTVACMHASNVTFKSISADESEVDDDNPHLHPLLDLMGWDRNTFNKALCYFTIQAGREKHSRSMPKNKAEIGLQALIKAIYGGIFDFLVKNINLRTAYKPSAHDKAGSGKAAYIGVLDIFGF
;
A
#
# COMPACT_ATOMS: atom_id res chain seq x y z
N PHE A 1 10.14 2.36 11.76
CA PHE A 1 9.38 1.49 10.84
C PHE A 1 10.19 0.32 10.29
N LEU A 2 11.45 0.49 9.87
CA LEU A 2 12.23 -0.58 9.22
C LEU A 2 13.20 -1.35 10.14
N GLY A 3 13.56 -0.80 11.31
CA GLY A 3 14.55 -1.39 12.19
C GLY A 3 15.97 -1.27 11.61
N ASP A 4 16.74 -2.34 11.68
CA ASP A 4 18.08 -2.49 11.09
C ASP A 4 18.06 -3.03 9.64
N ARG A 5 16.87 -3.19 9.06
CA ARG A 5 16.68 -3.79 7.73
C ARG A 5 16.90 -2.80 6.60
N GLY A 6 17.62 -3.25 5.58
CA GLY A 6 17.85 -2.54 4.31
C GLY A 6 16.96 -3.06 3.17
N LEU A 7 17.20 -2.55 1.96
CA LEU A 7 16.46 -2.92 0.74
C LEU A 7 16.54 -4.42 0.43
N GLU A 8 17.66 -5.05 0.77
CA GLU A 8 17.92 -6.48 0.50
C GLU A 8 17.07 -7.40 1.37
N ASP A 9 16.59 -6.90 2.52
CA ASP A 9 15.82 -7.69 3.48
C ASP A 9 14.35 -7.85 3.08
N PHE A 10 13.89 -7.13 2.06
CA PHE A 10 12.49 -7.16 1.63
C PHE A 10 12.34 -7.79 0.25
N ARG A 11 11.47 -8.81 0.18
CA ARG A 11 11.19 -9.54 -1.07
C ARG A 11 10.62 -8.63 -2.16
N MET A 12 9.97 -7.54 -1.79
CA MET A 12 9.44 -6.57 -2.75
C MET A 12 10.54 -5.83 -3.51
N THR A 13 11.69 -5.59 -2.89
CA THR A 13 12.76 -4.73 -3.42
C THR A 13 14.02 -5.49 -3.82
N ASN A 14 14.16 -6.76 -3.46
CA ASN A 14 15.39 -7.53 -3.68
C ASN A 14 15.37 -8.51 -4.87
N GLN A 15 14.30 -8.55 -5.67
CA GLN A 15 14.17 -9.57 -6.73
C GLN A 15 15.05 -9.31 -7.95
N SER A 16 15.43 -8.05 -8.21
CA SER A 16 16.27 -7.67 -9.36
C SER A 16 17.77 -7.84 -9.07
N GLY A 17 18.16 -7.91 -7.80
CA GLY A 17 19.56 -7.83 -7.38
C GLY A 17 20.24 -6.49 -7.70
N THR A 18 19.47 -5.44 -8.00
CA THR A 18 19.95 -4.08 -8.24
C THR A 18 19.35 -3.14 -7.21
N TYR A 19 20.20 -2.42 -6.47
CA TYR A 19 19.81 -1.57 -5.35
C TYR A 19 20.27 -0.12 -5.53
N ASP A 20 21.03 0.15 -6.58
CA ASP A 20 21.54 1.44 -6.97
C ASP A 20 20.76 1.99 -8.18
N ARG A 21 20.55 3.30 -8.18
CA ARG A 21 19.91 3.99 -9.28
C ARG A 21 20.88 4.23 -10.43
N ARG A 22 20.53 3.77 -11.63
CA ARG A 22 21.35 3.92 -12.84
C ARG A 22 21.23 5.28 -13.52
N ASP A 23 20.29 6.11 -13.09
CA ASP A 23 20.08 7.48 -13.58
C ASP A 23 20.92 8.52 -12.81
N GLY A 24 21.70 8.08 -11.81
CA GLY A 24 22.59 8.95 -11.04
C GLY A 24 21.90 9.76 -9.94
N ALA A 25 20.62 9.51 -9.66
CA ALA A 25 19.92 10.12 -8.55
C ALA A 25 20.24 9.40 -7.23
N ASP A 26 20.30 10.15 -6.14
CA ASP A 26 20.49 9.63 -4.79
C ASP A 26 19.13 9.49 -4.08
N ASP A 27 18.81 8.31 -3.56
CA ASP A 27 17.49 8.04 -2.98
C ASP A 27 17.22 8.84 -1.69
N MET A 28 18.25 9.26 -0.96
CA MET A 28 18.07 10.10 0.24
C MET A 28 17.70 11.52 -0.17
N ASP A 29 18.40 12.09 -1.14
CA ASP A 29 18.10 13.44 -1.67
C ASP A 29 16.71 13.48 -2.34
N GLU A 30 16.33 12.43 -3.05
CA GLU A 30 15.00 12.28 -3.66
C GLU A 30 13.90 12.15 -2.61
N PHE A 31 14.17 11.44 -1.50
CA PHE A 31 13.23 11.34 -0.39
C PHE A 31 12.99 12.68 0.31
N ASP A 32 14.05 13.47 0.56
CA ASP A 32 13.94 14.82 1.13
C ASP A 32 13.16 15.77 0.21
N THR A 33 13.36 15.62 -1.10
CA THR A 33 12.60 16.36 -2.12
C THR A 33 11.13 15.98 -2.10
N LEU A 34 10.81 14.68 -2.04
CA LEU A 34 9.44 14.18 -1.90
C LEU A 34 8.77 14.72 -0.63
N PHE A 35 9.46 14.66 0.52
CA PHE A 35 8.92 15.13 1.79
C PHE A 35 8.59 16.63 1.74
N SER A 36 9.49 17.44 1.18
CA SER A 36 9.29 18.87 0.98
C SER A 36 8.13 19.18 0.04
N ALA A 37 7.97 18.41 -1.04
CA ALA A 37 6.87 18.54 -1.99
C ALA A 37 5.52 18.22 -1.33
N LEU A 38 5.44 17.14 -0.55
CA LEU A 38 4.22 16.79 0.18
C LEU A 38 3.86 17.86 1.24
N GLY A 39 4.86 18.41 1.94
CA GLY A 39 4.64 19.55 2.85
C GLY A 39 4.09 20.79 2.12
N THR A 40 4.61 21.10 0.93
CA THR A 40 4.10 22.18 0.08
C THR A 40 2.65 21.93 -0.34
N MET A 41 2.30 20.67 -0.59
CA MET A 41 0.94 20.24 -0.90
C MET A 41 0.06 20.13 0.35
N GLY A 42 0.52 20.59 1.52
CA GLY A 42 -0.28 20.69 2.74
C GLY A 42 -0.58 19.35 3.42
N PHE A 43 0.24 18.31 3.19
CA PHE A 43 0.22 17.12 4.05
C PHE A 43 0.84 17.47 5.40
N ASP A 44 0.16 17.11 6.49
CA ASP A 44 0.69 17.31 7.83
C ASP A 44 1.59 16.13 8.27
N PRO A 45 2.46 16.32 9.29
CA PRO A 45 3.37 15.26 9.71
C PRO A 45 2.67 13.94 10.12
N PRO A 46 1.51 13.96 10.83
CA PRO A 46 0.75 12.73 11.10
C PRO A 46 0.27 12.00 9.84
N GLU A 47 -0.29 12.71 8.84
CA GLU A 47 -0.69 12.09 7.57
C GLU A 47 0.50 11.44 6.85
N LEU A 48 1.67 12.09 6.89
CA LEU A 48 2.89 11.55 6.29
C LEU A 48 3.38 10.31 7.04
N GLU A 49 3.33 10.34 8.37
CA GLU A 49 3.68 9.19 9.20
C GLU A 49 2.77 7.99 8.88
N ASP A 50 1.46 8.20 8.76
CA ASP A 50 0.51 7.16 8.36
C ASP A 50 0.81 6.63 6.95
N LEU A 51 1.03 7.52 5.99
CA LEU A 51 1.36 7.17 4.60
C LEU A 51 2.59 6.27 4.51
N PHE A 52 3.68 6.66 5.18
CA PHE A 52 4.92 5.90 5.18
C PHE A 52 4.80 4.61 6.01
N SER A 53 4.02 4.60 7.10
CA SER A 53 3.74 3.40 7.88
C SER A 53 3.06 2.32 7.03
N VAL A 54 2.04 2.68 6.25
CA VAL A 54 1.37 1.72 5.34
C VAL A 54 2.31 1.28 4.21
N THR A 55 3.17 2.17 3.72
CA THR A 55 4.19 1.81 2.71
C THR A 55 5.18 0.76 3.24
N VAL A 56 5.68 0.95 4.47
CA VAL A 56 6.57 0.00 5.14
C VAL A 56 5.84 -1.31 5.48
N ALA A 57 4.55 -1.24 5.82
CA ALA A 57 3.73 -2.44 6.00
C ALA A 57 3.67 -3.30 4.72
N CYS A 58 3.56 -2.70 3.53
CA CYS A 58 3.65 -3.43 2.26
C CYS A 58 5.00 -4.16 2.10
N MET A 59 6.11 -3.54 2.54
CA MET A 59 7.43 -4.17 2.52
C MET A 59 7.46 -5.40 3.44
N HIS A 60 7.03 -5.27 4.70
CA HIS A 60 6.93 -6.41 5.63
C HIS A 60 6.01 -7.51 5.11
N ALA A 61 4.84 -7.15 4.58
CA ALA A 61 3.89 -8.09 3.99
C ALA A 61 4.51 -8.93 2.87
N SER A 62 5.43 -8.36 2.07
CA SER A 62 6.09 -9.11 0.99
C SER A 62 6.93 -10.29 1.48
N ASN A 63 7.33 -10.29 2.76
CA ASN A 63 8.15 -11.32 3.38
C ASN A 63 7.33 -12.33 4.20
N VAL A 64 6.05 -12.06 4.48
CA VAL A 64 5.21 -12.97 5.28
C VAL A 64 5.04 -14.30 4.55
N THR A 65 5.24 -15.38 5.30
CA THR A 65 5.15 -16.76 4.83
C THR A 65 3.94 -17.47 5.43
N PHE A 66 3.59 -18.60 4.83
CA PHE A 66 2.51 -19.47 5.29
C PHE A 66 3.03 -20.89 5.47
N LYS A 67 2.55 -21.59 6.49
CA LYS A 67 2.79 -23.01 6.73
C LYS A 67 1.66 -23.83 6.09
N SER A 68 1.98 -25.01 5.55
CA SER A 68 0.99 -25.99 5.09
C SER A 68 0.71 -26.93 6.25
N ILE A 69 -0.54 -26.96 6.71
CA ILE A 69 -1.00 -27.89 7.75
C ILE A 69 -1.41 -29.22 7.12
N SER A 70 -2.08 -29.14 5.96
CA SER A 70 -2.37 -30.27 5.08
C SER A 70 -2.40 -29.81 3.62
N ALA A 71 -2.77 -30.71 2.68
CA ALA A 71 -2.85 -30.37 1.27
C ALA A 71 -3.84 -29.22 0.96
N ASP A 72 -4.92 -29.11 1.74
CA ASP A 72 -5.98 -28.11 1.57
C ASP A 72 -6.00 -27.06 2.69
N GLU A 73 -5.08 -27.15 3.65
CA GLU A 73 -5.06 -26.30 4.84
C GLU A 73 -3.73 -25.56 5.00
N SER A 74 -3.83 -24.28 5.36
CA SER A 74 -2.68 -23.42 5.60
C SER A 74 -2.93 -22.48 6.77
N GLU A 75 -1.83 -21.98 7.30
CA GLU A 75 -1.84 -21.00 8.38
C GLU A 75 -0.70 -20.00 8.16
N VAL A 76 -0.87 -18.77 8.61
CA VAL A 76 0.21 -17.79 8.65
C VAL A 76 1.38 -18.30 9.49
N ASP A 77 2.60 -18.05 9.04
CA ASP A 77 3.80 -18.46 9.75
C ASP A 77 4.10 -17.51 10.92
N ASP A 78 3.71 -17.93 12.13
CA ASP A 78 3.90 -17.12 13.35
C ASP A 78 5.37 -16.89 13.70
N ASP A 79 6.29 -17.73 13.21
CA ASP A 79 7.73 -17.57 13.46
C ASP A 79 8.38 -16.58 12.48
N ASN A 80 7.62 -16.08 11.49
CA ASN A 80 8.15 -15.13 10.52
C ASN A 80 8.40 -13.75 11.17
N PRO A 81 9.64 -13.23 11.11
CA PRO A 81 10.00 -11.98 11.80
C PRO A 81 9.34 -10.73 11.22
N HIS A 82 8.71 -10.81 10.05
CA HIS A 82 7.98 -9.69 9.44
C HIS A 82 6.48 -9.68 9.77
N LEU A 83 5.95 -10.74 10.38
CA LEU A 83 4.52 -10.82 10.70
C LEU A 83 4.12 -9.79 11.77
N HIS A 84 4.82 -9.77 12.91
CA HIS A 84 4.47 -8.85 14.01
C HIS A 84 4.60 -7.37 13.61
N PRO A 85 5.69 -6.92 12.96
CA PRO A 85 5.77 -5.54 12.46
C PRO A 85 4.64 -5.18 11.49
N LEU A 86 4.25 -6.09 10.59
CA LEU A 86 3.11 -5.87 9.69
C LEU A 86 1.82 -5.65 10.47
N LEU A 87 1.52 -6.53 11.42
CA LEU A 87 0.29 -6.47 12.21
C LEU A 87 0.22 -5.19 13.05
N ASP A 88 1.34 -4.80 13.66
CA ASP A 88 1.44 -3.56 14.44
C ASP A 88 1.19 -2.32 13.58
N LEU A 89 1.85 -2.23 12.43
CA LEU A 89 1.73 -1.07 11.52
C LEU A 89 0.32 -0.92 10.97
N MET A 90 -0.35 -2.03 10.68
CA MET A 90 -1.70 -2.03 10.14
C MET A 90 -2.78 -2.01 11.23
N GLY A 91 -2.41 -2.17 12.50
CA GLY A 91 -3.35 -2.33 13.61
C GLY A 91 -4.22 -3.58 13.46
N TRP A 92 -3.68 -4.66 12.89
CA TRP A 92 -4.42 -5.89 12.61
C TRP A 92 -4.26 -6.94 13.69
N ASP A 93 -5.35 -7.65 13.99
CA ASP A 93 -5.30 -8.85 14.81
C ASP A 93 -4.78 -10.04 13.99
N ARG A 94 -3.85 -10.81 14.58
CA ARG A 94 -3.25 -12.00 13.94
C ARG A 94 -4.31 -12.98 13.45
N ASN A 95 -5.31 -13.30 14.29
CA ASN A 95 -6.29 -14.33 13.96
C ASN A 95 -7.21 -13.88 12.83
N THR A 96 -7.56 -12.59 12.82
CA THR A 96 -8.34 -11.96 11.75
C THR A 96 -7.55 -11.95 10.45
N PHE A 97 -6.26 -11.62 10.49
CA PHE A 97 -5.37 -11.66 9.33
C PHE A 97 -5.23 -13.09 8.76
N ASN A 98 -4.96 -14.08 9.62
CA ASN A 98 -4.91 -15.49 9.23
C ASN A 98 -6.23 -15.94 8.60
N LYS A 99 -7.36 -15.59 9.22
CA LYS A 99 -8.69 -15.93 8.69
C LYS A 99 -8.95 -15.29 7.32
N ALA A 100 -8.51 -14.04 7.12
CA ALA A 100 -8.72 -13.32 5.87
C ALA A 100 -7.95 -13.93 4.69
N LEU A 101 -6.76 -14.50 4.95
CA LEU A 101 -5.88 -15.01 3.89
C LEU A 101 -5.92 -16.53 3.72
N CYS A 102 -6.10 -17.28 4.81
CA CYS A 102 -6.05 -18.74 4.80
C CYS A 102 -7.43 -19.39 4.71
N TYR A 103 -8.52 -18.61 4.80
CA TYR A 103 -9.88 -19.14 4.75
C TYR A 103 -10.73 -18.37 3.75
N PHE A 104 -11.67 -19.09 3.13
CA PHE A 104 -12.76 -18.48 2.38
C PHE A 104 -14.10 -18.85 3.00
N THR A 105 -15.08 -17.96 2.85
CA THR A 105 -16.44 -18.19 3.33
C THR A 105 -17.37 -18.31 2.15
N ILE A 106 -18.08 -19.43 2.07
CA ILE A 106 -19.15 -19.66 1.11
C ILE A 106 -20.47 -19.36 1.81
N GLN A 107 -21.30 -18.50 1.23
CA GLN A 107 -22.67 -18.28 1.69
C GLN A 107 -23.64 -19.08 0.81
N ALA A 108 -24.39 -19.99 1.42
CA ALA A 108 -25.42 -20.80 0.79
C ALA A 108 -26.78 -20.47 1.41
N GLY A 109 -27.55 -19.60 0.75
CA GLY A 109 -28.79 -19.07 1.32
C GLY A 109 -28.52 -18.26 2.61
N ARG A 110 -29.02 -18.76 3.74
CA ARG A 110 -28.81 -18.16 5.08
C ARG A 110 -27.61 -18.73 5.83
N GLU A 111 -27.00 -19.80 5.33
CA GLU A 111 -25.87 -20.45 6.00
C GLU A 111 -24.53 -19.91 5.47
N LYS A 112 -23.56 -19.77 6.38
CA LYS A 112 -22.17 -19.44 6.04
C LYS A 112 -21.27 -20.59 6.44
N HIS A 113 -20.57 -21.14 5.45
CA HIS A 113 -19.61 -22.22 5.63
C HIS A 113 -18.21 -21.68 5.35
N SER A 114 -17.32 -21.77 6.33
CA SER A 114 -15.91 -21.36 6.16
C SER A 114 -15.03 -22.60 5.95
N ARG A 115 -14.12 -22.52 5.00
CA ARG A 115 -13.14 -23.58 4.71
C ARG A 115 -11.75 -22.98 4.60
N SER A 116 -10.78 -23.71 5.09
CA SER A 116 -9.37 -23.38 4.90
C SER A 116 -8.99 -23.52 3.43
N MET A 117 -7.87 -22.89 3.07
CA MET A 117 -7.30 -22.87 1.74
C MET A 117 -5.88 -23.42 1.75
N PRO A 118 -5.42 -24.00 0.63
CA PRO A 118 -4.03 -24.43 0.49
C PRO A 118 -3.08 -23.22 0.50
N LYS A 119 -1.84 -23.48 0.94
CA LYS A 119 -0.77 -22.47 1.12
C LYS A 119 -0.61 -21.54 -0.08
N ASN A 120 -0.56 -22.10 -1.29
CA ASN A 120 -0.36 -21.34 -2.51
C ASN A 120 -1.45 -20.29 -2.76
N LYS A 121 -2.71 -20.58 -2.38
CA LYS A 121 -3.80 -19.61 -2.51
C LYS A 121 -3.70 -18.49 -1.48
N ALA A 122 -3.25 -18.78 -0.26
CA ALA A 122 -2.99 -17.76 0.75
C ALA A 122 -1.86 -16.81 0.31
N GLU A 123 -0.78 -17.34 -0.29
CA GLU A 123 0.32 -16.53 -0.85
C GLU A 123 -0.16 -15.61 -1.98
N ILE A 124 -0.98 -16.11 -2.91
CA ILE A 124 -1.58 -15.29 -3.98
C ILE A 124 -2.53 -14.24 -3.38
N GLY A 125 -3.31 -14.61 -2.36
CA GLY A 125 -4.19 -13.69 -1.63
C GLY A 125 -3.41 -12.54 -1.00
N LEU A 126 -2.27 -12.84 -0.37
CA LEU A 126 -1.39 -11.82 0.21
C LEU A 126 -0.82 -10.88 -0.86
N GLN A 127 -0.38 -11.40 -2.00
CA GLN A 127 0.07 -10.56 -3.13
C GLN A 127 -1.04 -9.66 -3.66
N ALA A 128 -2.28 -10.16 -3.73
CA ALA A 128 -3.44 -9.37 -4.12
C ALA A 128 -3.74 -8.27 -3.10
N LEU A 129 -3.65 -8.59 -1.80
CA LEU A 129 -3.82 -7.64 -0.70
C LEU A 129 -2.77 -6.52 -0.76
N ILE A 130 -1.48 -6.84 -0.94
CA ILE A 130 -0.41 -5.85 -1.06
C ILE A 130 -0.68 -4.89 -2.21
N LYS A 131 -1.03 -5.41 -3.39
CA LYS A 131 -1.37 -4.57 -4.55
C LYS A 131 -2.59 -3.68 -4.29
N ALA A 132 -3.61 -4.20 -3.61
CA ALA A 132 -4.80 -3.43 -3.25
C ALA A 132 -4.47 -2.29 -2.28
N ILE A 133 -3.61 -2.55 -1.28
CA ILE A 133 -3.15 -1.53 -0.33
C ILE A 133 -2.34 -0.45 -1.06
N TYR A 134 -1.35 -0.85 -1.87
CA TYR A 134 -0.54 0.09 -2.63
C TYR A 134 -1.38 0.94 -3.60
N GLY A 135 -2.37 0.32 -4.26
CA GLY A 135 -3.34 1.05 -5.07
C GLY A 135 -4.17 2.05 -4.24
N GLY A 136 -4.60 1.67 -3.04
CA GLY A 136 -5.29 2.56 -2.11
C GLY A 136 -4.45 3.74 -1.64
N ILE A 137 -3.15 3.54 -1.40
CA ILE A 137 -2.19 4.62 -1.12
C ILE A 137 -2.14 5.62 -2.29
N PHE A 138 -2.00 5.10 -3.51
CA PHE A 138 -1.95 5.93 -4.71
C PHE A 138 -3.25 6.73 -4.90
N ASP A 139 -4.41 6.09 -4.77
CA ASP A 139 -5.72 6.74 -4.87
C ASP A 139 -5.89 7.83 -3.78
N PHE A 140 -5.42 7.55 -2.56
CA PHE A 140 -5.40 8.52 -1.46
C PHE A 140 -4.55 9.76 -1.83
N LEU A 141 -3.34 9.56 -2.34
CA LEU A 141 -2.47 10.66 -2.76
C LEU A 141 -3.11 11.51 -3.85
N VAL A 142 -3.58 10.87 -4.93
CA VAL A 142 -4.23 11.55 -6.07
C VAL A 142 -5.45 12.34 -5.59
N LYS A 143 -6.30 11.73 -4.76
CA LYS A 143 -7.49 12.40 -4.23
C LYS A 143 -7.14 13.62 -3.40
N ASN A 144 -6.18 13.53 -2.48
CA ASN A 144 -5.80 14.64 -1.63
C ASN A 144 -5.12 15.76 -2.39
N ILE A 145 -4.22 15.43 -3.33
CA ILE A 145 -3.61 16.41 -4.22
C ILE A 145 -4.68 17.18 -4.99
N ASN A 146 -5.64 16.47 -5.60
CA ASN A 146 -6.74 17.10 -6.33
C ASN A 146 -7.60 18.00 -5.44
N LEU A 147 -7.88 17.60 -4.19
CA LEU A 147 -8.67 18.41 -3.26
C LEU A 147 -7.95 19.71 -2.86
N ARG A 148 -6.61 19.68 -2.78
CA ARG A 148 -5.80 20.80 -2.32
C ARG A 148 -5.43 21.77 -3.44
N THR A 149 -5.38 21.30 -4.69
CA THR A 149 -5.15 22.14 -5.88
C THR A 149 -6.43 22.58 -6.57
N ALA A 150 -7.58 21.99 -6.22
CA ALA A 150 -8.87 22.36 -6.80
C ALA A 150 -9.12 23.86 -6.69
N TYR A 151 -9.39 24.49 -7.84
CA TYR A 151 -9.79 25.88 -7.91
C TYR A 151 -11.09 26.11 -7.14
N LYS A 152 -11.05 27.03 -6.17
CA LYS A 152 -12.21 27.46 -5.40
C LYS A 152 -12.68 28.82 -5.94
N PRO A 153 -13.82 28.90 -6.65
CA PRO A 153 -14.28 30.15 -7.23
C PRO A 153 -14.56 31.17 -6.14
N SER A 154 -13.99 32.36 -6.28
CA SER A 154 -14.24 33.47 -5.36
C SER A 154 -15.64 34.04 -5.60
N ALA A 155 -16.12 34.88 -4.68
CA ALA A 155 -17.39 35.60 -4.86
C ALA A 155 -17.41 36.47 -6.12
N HIS A 156 -16.23 36.91 -6.59
CA HIS A 156 -16.07 37.70 -7.81
C HIS A 156 -16.23 36.85 -9.08
N ASP A 157 -15.87 35.56 -9.04
CA ASP A 157 -15.96 34.63 -10.17
C ASP A 157 -17.40 34.14 -10.41
N LYS A 158 -18.25 34.16 -9.37
CA LYS A 158 -19.67 33.77 -9.45
C LYS A 158 -20.57 34.84 -10.10
N ALA A 159 -20.06 36.05 -10.30
CA ALA A 159 -20.79 37.16 -10.92
C ALA A 159 -20.79 37.08 -12.47
N GLY A 160 -19.92 36.26 -13.07
CA GLY A 160 -19.91 35.95 -14.50
C GLY A 160 -20.46 34.55 -14.76
N SER A 161 -21.41 34.41 -15.69
CA SER A 161 -22.13 33.16 -15.99
C SER A 161 -21.31 32.05 -16.68
N GLY A 162 -19.98 32.16 -16.72
CA GLY A 162 -19.10 31.23 -17.43
C GLY A 162 -18.32 30.31 -16.50
N LYS A 163 -18.34 29.00 -16.76
CA LYS A 163 -17.38 28.06 -16.16
C LYS A 163 -15.95 28.52 -16.49
N ALA A 164 -15.03 28.44 -15.52
CA ALA A 164 -13.61 28.74 -15.75
C ALA A 164 -13.04 27.85 -16.88
N ALA A 165 -12.30 28.45 -17.81
CA ALA A 165 -11.56 27.71 -18.83
C ALA A 165 -10.37 26.98 -18.20
N TYR A 166 -9.99 25.81 -18.73
CA TYR A 166 -8.82 25.04 -18.29
C TYR A 166 -8.07 24.45 -19.48
N ILE A 167 -6.78 24.18 -19.30
CA ILE A 167 -5.91 23.50 -20.26
C ILE A 167 -5.56 22.13 -19.66
N GLY A 168 -5.90 21.06 -20.36
CA GLY A 168 -5.50 19.70 -19.99
C GLY A 168 -4.17 19.33 -20.61
N VAL A 169 -3.25 18.79 -19.81
CA VAL A 169 -2.00 18.19 -20.28
C VAL A 169 -2.15 16.67 -20.17
N LEU A 170 -1.89 15.94 -21.26
CA LEU A 170 -1.99 14.48 -21.31
C LEU A 170 -0.58 13.88 -21.37
N ASP A 171 -0.22 13.14 -20.32
CA ASP A 171 1.01 12.36 -20.23
C ASP A 171 0.66 10.93 -19.84
N ILE A 172 1.02 9.97 -20.69
CA ILE A 172 0.71 8.54 -20.54
C ILE A 172 1.88 7.73 -21.08
N PHE A 173 2.04 6.50 -20.58
CA PHE A 173 3.06 5.58 -21.08
C PHE A 173 2.97 5.39 -22.60
N GLY A 174 4.12 5.44 -23.27
CA GLY A 174 4.25 5.15 -24.70
C GLY A 174 4.08 3.66 -25.00
N PHE A 175 3.94 3.35 -26.29
CA PHE A 175 3.91 1.98 -26.81
C PHE A 175 5.28 1.30 -26.74
#